data_AF-A0A8T0FKY9-F1
#
_entry.id   AF-A0A8T0FKY9-F1
#
_cell.length_a   1.000
_cell.length_b   1.000
_cell.length_c   1.000
_cell.angle_alpha   90.00
_cell.angle_beta   90.00
_cell.angle_gamma   90.00
#
_symmetry.space_group_name_H-M   'P 1'
#
loop_
_entity.id
_entity.type
_entity.pdbx_description
1 polymer ?
#
loop_
_entity_poly.entity_id
_entity_poly.type
_entity_poly.pdbx_seq_one_letter_code
_entity_poly.pdbx_strand_id
1 'polypeptide(L)'
;MGKVRDLRPRKVGRISVLLQETPLKQKEIAKKLNVSTQTISNIKKKLENGHNLASNIVEKCGRPKKTTPRMDRKTIKMAIKNRRASCRMISNQLAAKGITIPRRTRSFDRYHVI
;
A
#
# COMPACT_ATOMS: atom_id res chain seq x y z
N MET A 1 8.58 -10.56 3.59
CA MET A 1 9.31 -9.28 3.81
C MET A 1 8.36 -8.12 3.52
N GLY A 2 7.51 -7.77 4.49
CA GLY A 2 6.54 -6.67 4.32
C GLY A 2 7.26 -5.33 4.25
N LYS A 3 6.81 -4.43 3.36
CA LYS A 3 7.35 -3.08 3.22
C LYS A 3 7.23 -2.34 4.55
N VAL A 4 8.34 -2.20 5.27
CA VAL A 4 8.44 -1.29 6.39
C VAL A 4 8.17 0.11 5.84
N ARG A 5 7.19 0.80 6.41
CA ARG A 5 6.87 2.17 5.99
C ARG A 5 8.11 3.04 6.21
N ASP A 6 8.54 3.74 5.18
CA ASP A 6 9.61 4.74 5.29
C ASP A 6 9.27 5.79 6.36
N LEU A 7 10.32 6.41 6.89
CA LEU A 7 10.17 7.49 7.86
C LEU A 7 9.42 8.66 7.23
N ARG A 8 8.48 9.28 7.98
CA ARG A 8 7.72 10.42 7.48
C ARG A 8 8.65 11.57 7.08
N PRO A 9 8.38 12.33 5.99
CA PRO A 9 9.21 13.43 5.53
C PRO A 9 9.56 14.46 6.61
N ARG A 10 8.59 14.80 7.47
CA ARG A 10 8.82 15.72 8.60
C ARG A 10 9.88 15.24 9.59
N LYS A 11 9.95 13.92 9.85
CA LYS A 11 10.99 13.34 10.71
C LYS A 11 12.33 13.33 10.00
N VAL A 12 12.37 13.02 8.71
CA VAL A 12 13.59 13.04 7.90
C VAL A 12 14.19 14.45 7.83
N GLY A 13 13.37 15.48 7.61
CA GLY A 13 13.82 16.88 7.61
C GLY A 13 14.38 17.34 8.96
N ARG A 14 13.80 16.91 10.08
CA ARG A 14 14.38 17.20 11.41
C ARG A 14 15.74 16.52 11.60
N ILE A 15 15.91 15.29 11.10
CA ILE A 15 17.18 14.58 11.16
C ILE A 15 18.23 15.28 10.31
N SER A 16 17.88 15.73 9.10
CA SER A 16 18.84 16.42 8.22
C SER A 16 19.32 17.74 8.82
N VAL A 17 18.42 18.55 9.36
CA VAL A 17 18.77 19.80 10.04
C VAL A 17 19.68 19.54 11.25
N LEU A 18 19.34 18.56 12.10
CA LEU A 18 20.17 18.25 13.27
C LEU A 18 21.55 17.71 12.90
N LEU A 19 21.68 16.99 11.79
CA LEU A 19 22.97 16.50 11.31
C LEU A 19 23.86 17.60 10.71
N GLN A 20 23.28 18.69 10.19
CA GLN A 20 24.01 19.80 9.58
C GLN A 20 24.34 20.91 10.58
N GLU A 21 23.37 21.29 11.41
CA GLU A 21 23.44 22.50 12.26
C GLU A 21 23.97 22.24 13.67
N THR A 22 24.02 20.98 14.13
CA THR A 22 24.39 20.68 15.52
C THR A 22 25.56 19.69 15.61
N PRO A 23 26.46 19.84 16.60
CA PRO A 23 27.54 18.89 16.87
C PRO A 23 27.06 17.61 17.58
N LEU A 24 25.75 17.37 17.62
CA LEU A 24 25.17 16.25 18.37
C LEU A 24 25.60 14.91 17.77
N LYS A 25 25.91 13.96 18.65
CA LYS A 25 26.23 12.59 18.21
C LYS A 25 24.97 11.91 17.67
N GLN A 26 25.12 11.03 16.69
CA GLN A 26 24.01 10.27 16.11
C GLN A 26 23.16 9.54 17.17
N LYS A 27 23.80 9.04 18.24
CA LYS A 27 23.13 8.39 19.38
C LYS A 27 22.19 9.33 20.14
N GLU A 28 22.53 10.60 20.25
CA GLU A 28 21.71 11.61 20.94
C GLU A 28 20.53 12.04 20.07
N ILE A 29 20.76 12.20 18.76
CA ILE A 29 19.70 12.47 17.77
C ILE A 29 18.69 11.31 17.76
N ALA A 30 19.17 10.07 17.84
CA ALA A 30 18.34 8.87 17.93
C ALA A 30 17.40 8.91 19.14
N LYS A 31 17.95 9.22 20.32
CA LYS A 31 17.18 9.37 21.56
C LYS A 31 16.14 10.49 21.47
N LYS A 32 16.54 11.68 20.97
CA LYS A 32 15.65 12.84 20.85
C LYS A 32 14.46 12.60 19.93
N LEU A 33 14.67 11.93 18.80
CA LEU A 33 13.62 11.73 17.78
C LEU A 33 12.90 10.37 17.90
N ASN A 34 13.33 9.55 18.86
CA ASN A 34 12.89 8.17 19.06
C ASN A 34 12.93 7.38 17.75
N VAL A 35 14.12 7.32 17.16
CA VAL A 35 14.42 6.62 15.91
C VAL A 35 15.67 5.77 16.12
N SER A 36 15.77 4.63 15.44
CA SER A 36 16.99 3.81 15.52
C SER A 36 18.21 4.56 15.01
N THR A 37 19.36 4.28 15.61
CA THR A 37 20.67 4.81 15.17
C THR A 37 20.99 4.41 13.74
N GLN A 38 20.59 3.19 13.32
CA GLN A 38 20.77 2.71 11.96
C GLN A 38 20.05 3.59 10.93
N THR A 39 18.82 4.01 11.23
CA THR A 39 18.06 4.90 10.34
C THR A 39 18.76 6.25 10.17
N ILE A 40 19.32 6.81 11.24
CA ILE A 40 20.09 8.08 11.17
C ILE A 40 21.36 7.90 10.35
N SER A 41 22.11 6.81 10.55
CA SER A 41 23.30 6.48 9.76
C SER A 41 22.97 6.36 8.27
N ASN A 42 21.85 5.69 7.93
CA ASN A 42 21.40 5.57 6.54
C ASN A 42 21.01 6.94 5.94
N ILE A 43 20.35 7.82 6.71
CA ILE A 43 20.01 9.18 6.25
C ILE A 43 21.27 10.02 6.05
N LYS A 44 22.25 9.92 6.96
CA LYS A 44 23.54 10.60 6.85
C LYS A 44 24.27 10.19 5.56
N LYS A 45 24.37 8.89 5.28
CA LYS A 45 24.96 8.37 4.03
C LYS A 45 24.22 8.88 2.79
N LYS A 46 22.87 8.94 2.84
CA LYS A 46 22.08 9.50 1.73
C LYS A 46 22.36 10.99 1.50
N LEU A 47 22.53 11.76 2.58
CA LEU A 47 22.90 13.18 2.51
C LEU A 47 24.29 13.36 1.90
N GLU A 48 25.28 12.60 2.36
CA GLU A 48 26.66 12.65 1.86
C GLU A 48 26.73 12.28 0.36
N ASN A 49 25.95 11.28 -0.06
CA ASN A 49 25.88 10.84 -1.46
C ASN A 49 24.99 11.74 -2.34
N GLY A 50 24.40 12.81 -1.81
CA GLY A 50 23.49 13.70 -2.55
C GLY A 50 22.19 13.04 -3.03
N HIS A 51 21.79 11.92 -2.43
CA HIS A 51 20.57 11.22 -2.80
C HIS A 51 19.32 11.95 -2.27
N ASN A 52 18.24 11.89 -3.03
CA ASN A 52 16.96 12.45 -2.62
C ASN A 52 16.44 11.77 -1.34
N LEU A 53 16.10 12.58 -0.34
CA LEU A 53 15.55 12.15 0.95
C LEU A 53 14.02 11.94 0.92
N ALA A 54 13.39 12.14 -0.24
CA ALA A 54 11.96 11.90 -0.42
C ALA A 54 11.60 10.46 -0.02
N SER A 55 10.55 10.32 0.79
CA SER A 55 10.01 9.02 1.16
C SER A 55 9.29 8.42 -0.04
N ASN A 56 9.72 7.24 -0.50
CA ASN A 56 8.97 6.46 -1.47
C ASN A 56 7.91 5.66 -0.72
N ILE A 57 6.91 6.35 -0.18
CA ILE A 57 5.71 5.68 0.33
C ILE A 57 5.05 5.07 -0.91
N VAL A 58 5.40 3.82 -1.20
CA VAL A 58 4.83 3.12 -2.34
C VAL A 58 3.34 3.01 -2.06
N GLU A 59 2.54 3.64 -2.91
CA GLU A 59 1.09 3.46 -2.92
C GLU A 59 0.74 1.98 -3.17
N LYS A 60 -0.56 1.67 -3.20
CA LYS A 60 -1.07 0.29 -3.36
C LYS A 60 -0.25 -0.49 -4.39
N CYS A 61 0.53 -1.45 -3.90
CA CYS A 61 1.40 -2.26 -4.73
C CYS A 61 0.57 -3.34 -5.44
N GLY A 62 0.99 -3.71 -6.65
CA GLY A 62 0.40 -4.82 -7.40
C GLY A 62 -0.35 -4.37 -8.65
N ARG A 63 -0.98 -5.35 -9.32
CA ARG A 63 -1.71 -5.12 -10.56
C ARG A 63 -2.95 -4.24 -10.31
N PRO A 64 -3.19 -3.18 -11.10
CA PRO A 64 -4.38 -2.36 -10.94
C PRO A 64 -5.66 -3.18 -11.12
N LYS A 65 -6.68 -2.88 -10.31
CA LYS A 65 -7.99 -3.51 -10.42
C LYS A 65 -8.67 -3.06 -11.70
N LYS A 66 -9.16 -4.02 -12.49
CA LYS A 66 -9.98 -3.74 -13.68
C LYS A 66 -11.45 -3.47 -13.35
N THR A 67 -11.90 -3.81 -12.15
CA THR A 67 -13.29 -3.66 -11.71
C THR A 67 -13.50 -2.34 -10.99
N THR A 68 -14.67 -1.74 -11.19
CA THR A 68 -15.10 -0.57 -10.41
C THR A 68 -15.79 -1.02 -9.12
N PRO A 69 -15.82 -0.18 -8.06
CA PRO A 69 -16.52 -0.52 -6.82
C PRO A 69 -18.01 -0.83 -7.03
N ARG A 70 -18.66 -0.18 -8.01
CA ARG A 70 -20.07 -0.44 -8.36
C ARG A 70 -20.26 -1.86 -8.92
N MET A 71 -19.32 -2.29 -9.77
CA MET A 71 -19.32 -3.63 -10.34
C MET A 71 -19.10 -4.70 -9.27
N ASP A 72 -18.18 -4.46 -8.33
CA ASP A 72 -17.93 -5.36 -7.20
C ASP A 72 -19.17 -5.49 -6.31
N ARG A 73 -19.80 -4.37 -5.93
CA ARG A 73 -21.05 -4.37 -5.14
C ARG A 73 -22.17 -5.16 -5.83
N LYS A 74 -22.36 -4.98 -7.14
CA LYS A 74 -23.38 -5.70 -7.91
C LYS A 74 -23.09 -7.19 -7.95
N THR A 75 -21.80 -7.53 -8.14
CA THR A 75 -21.32 -8.91 -8.17
C THR A 75 -21.57 -9.61 -6.83
N ILE A 76 -21.23 -8.95 -5.71
CA ILE A 76 -21.50 -9.43 -4.35
C ILE A 76 -23.00 -9.62 -4.12
N LYS A 77 -23.84 -8.64 -4.49
CA LYS A 77 -25.30 -8.73 -4.32
C LYS A 77 -25.90 -9.94 -5.06
N MET A 78 -25.40 -10.27 -6.24
CA MET A 78 -25.88 -11.44 -6.98
C MET A 78 -25.37 -12.76 -6.40
N ALA A 79 -24.13 -12.80 -5.92
CA ALA A 79 -23.58 -13.96 -5.24
C ALA A 79 -24.32 -14.27 -3.93
N ILE A 80 -24.70 -13.24 -3.16
CA ILE A 80 -25.50 -13.41 -1.95
C ILE A 80 -26.91 -13.93 -2.28
N LYS A 81 -27.54 -13.40 -3.35
CA LYS A 81 -28.88 -13.83 -3.79
C LYS A 81 -28.92 -15.31 -4.20
N ASN A 82 -27.86 -15.83 -4.80
CA ASN A 82 -27.74 -17.23 -5.16
C ASN A 82 -26.33 -17.75 -4.81
N ARG A 83 -26.19 -18.27 -3.59
CA ARG A 83 -24.90 -18.74 -3.05
C ARG A 83 -24.32 -19.95 -3.82
N ARG A 84 -25.15 -20.72 -4.53
CA ARG A 84 -24.72 -21.86 -5.36
C ARG A 84 -24.39 -21.46 -6.79
N ALA A 85 -24.48 -20.17 -7.12
CA ALA A 85 -24.25 -19.69 -8.47
C ALA A 85 -22.78 -19.82 -8.88
N SER A 86 -22.52 -20.50 -9.99
CA SER A 86 -21.20 -20.53 -10.61
C SER A 86 -20.78 -19.14 -11.11
N CYS A 87 -19.48 -18.85 -11.07
CA CYS A 87 -18.87 -17.66 -11.65
C CYS A 87 -19.30 -17.42 -13.11
N ARG A 88 -19.51 -18.49 -13.90
CA ARG A 88 -19.99 -18.40 -15.29
C ARG A 88 -21.40 -17.84 -15.36
N MET A 89 -22.29 -18.35 -14.51
CA MET A 89 -23.68 -17.92 -14.46
C MET A 89 -23.80 -16.46 -14.01
N ILE A 90 -23.06 -16.07 -12.97
CA ILE A 90 -23.00 -14.67 -12.51
C ILE A 90 -22.46 -13.75 -13.62
N SER A 91 -21.49 -14.23 -14.41
CA SER A 91 -20.97 -13.47 -15.54
C SER A 91 -22.01 -13.21 -16.61
N ASN A 92 -22.73 -14.25 -17.03
CA ASN A 92 -23.76 -14.13 -18.06
C ASN A 92 -24.89 -13.20 -17.61
N GLN A 93 -25.27 -13.28 -16.33
CA GLN A 93 -26.28 -12.38 -15.75
C GLN A 93 -25.82 -10.92 -15.65
N LEU A 94 -24.51 -10.68 -15.47
CA LEU A 94 -23.95 -9.32 -15.50
C LEU A 94 -23.82 -8.79 -16.93
N ALA A 95 -23.44 -9.64 -17.87
CA ALA A 95 -23.39 -9.31 -19.30
C ALA A 95 -24.79 -8.94 -19.84
N ALA A 96 -25.83 -9.69 -19.45
CA ALA A 96 -27.22 -9.36 -19.76
C ALA A 96 -27.68 -7.98 -19.21
N LYS A 97 -26.98 -7.46 -18.19
CA LYS A 97 -27.22 -6.13 -17.61
C LYS A 97 -26.27 -5.07 -18.16
N GLY A 98 -25.53 -5.37 -19.22
CA GLY A 98 -24.55 -4.48 -19.84
C GLY A 98 -23.23 -4.35 -19.08
N ILE A 99 -22.93 -5.22 -18.11
CA ILE A 99 -21.71 -5.17 -17.30
C ILE A 99 -20.75 -6.30 -17.71
N THR A 100 -19.76 -5.97 -18.53
CA THR A 100 -18.73 -6.91 -18.99
C THR A 100 -17.55 -6.93 -18.01
N ILE A 101 -17.28 -8.10 -17.41
CA ILE A 101 -16.13 -8.31 -16.52
C ILE A 101 -15.36 -9.55 -16.99
N PRO A 102 -14.03 -9.48 -17.14
CA PRO A 102 -13.23 -10.64 -17.49
C PRO A 102 -13.38 -11.79 -16.48
N ARG A 103 -13.54 -13.02 -16.96
CA ARG A 103 -13.73 -14.19 -16.08
C ARG A 103 -12.58 -14.38 -15.07
N ARG A 104 -11.35 -14.09 -15.50
CA ARG A 104 -10.10 -14.24 -14.70
C ARG A 104 -9.93 -13.20 -13.60
N THR A 105 -10.70 -12.10 -13.58
CA THR A 105 -10.61 -11.08 -12.51
C THR A 105 -11.49 -11.41 -11.32
N ARG A 106 -12.28 -12.50 -11.38
CA ARG A 106 -13.17 -12.94 -10.32
C ARG A 106 -12.62 -14.18 -9.63
N SER A 107 -11.63 -14.02 -8.77
CA SER A 107 -11.39 -15.03 -7.72
C SER A 107 -12.52 -14.87 -6.69
N PHE A 108 -13.68 -15.49 -6.95
CA PHE A 108 -14.62 -15.84 -5.89
C PHE A 108 -14.04 -17.03 -5.11
N ASP A 109 -12.80 -16.91 -4.66
CA ASP A 109 -12.25 -17.90 -3.74
C ASP A 109 -12.96 -17.68 -2.43
N ARG A 110 -14.04 -18.46 -2.27
CA ARG A 110 -14.72 -18.67 -1.00
C ARG A 110 -15.15 -17.36 -0.33
N TYR A 111 -16.27 -16.82 -0.80
CA TYR A 111 -17.19 -16.17 0.15
C TYR A 111 -17.77 -17.27 1.07
N HIS A 112 -16.94 -17.87 1.92
CA HIS A 112 -17.38 -18.48 3.18
C HIS A 112 -17.74 -17.32 4.10
N VAL A 113 -18.92 -16.76 3.84
CA VAL A 113 -19.66 -16.07 4.89
C VAL A 113 -20.29 -17.21 5.68
N ILE A 114 -19.91 -17.28 6.96
CA ILE A 114 -20.43 -18.14 8.03
C ILE A 114 -21.93 -18.40 7.82
#